data_AF-A0A355FU55-F1
#
_entry.id   AF-A0A355FU55-F1
#
_cell.length_a   1.000
_cell.length_b   1.000
_cell.length_c   1.000
_cell.angle_alpha   90.00
_cell.angle_beta   90.00
_cell.angle_gamma   90.00
#
_symmetry.space_group_name_H-M   'P 1'
#
loop_
_entity.id
_entity.type
_entity.pdbx_description
1 polymer ?
#
loop_
_entity_poly.entity_id
_entity_poly.type
_entity_poly.pdbx_seq_one_letter_code
_entity_poly.pdbx_strand_id
1 'polypeptide(L)'
;MLYNSIRASILALLTLLTWSFSAQAQSSEDETIAHLWNEQVLEGIRNDFARPTVHARNLLHTSIAMFDCWTAYEQGATETFFLGKTWSGFECAFDGVSIPESAAEVLEAREEAISYAVYRLMQQRFENTPDGPITMFNINSQMAQLGYDIGIVSTDYGTDGPAALGNYIAEQLIAFGLQDGANEETDYSAECYAPINPNIQPEMPGNPDVNDPNHWQPIELTLFVDQSGNVSTNIPEFVGPEWGEVVPFALDSADLQLLERDGCTYHVWKDPGAPLYLDSTSVASGLDDLWKWNFAMVSVWSSHLDPTDGVMWDISPGNMGSDGSFPLDPEDFESFYNFFDGGGQHPGHELNPITGEPYEPQMVPRGDYARCLAEFWADGPDSETPPGHWFTLLNDVMEYPEFVFRWRGQGPIIDKLEYTVKAYLALAGAMHDSALATWSIKGYYDYVRPLSAIRYMAERGQSSDTTLANYHPAGLPLIPGYIEVVEEGDPLAQFNPDAVGEMKVFAWRGP
;
A
#
# COMPACT_ATOMS: atom_id res chain seq x y z
N MET A 1 57.19 -39.90 29.93
CA MET A 1 56.66 -39.09 28.82
C MET A 1 55.78 -40.02 27.95
N LEU A 2 54.63 -40.57 28.35
CA LEU A 2 53.55 -40.14 29.26
C LEU A 2 53.08 -38.70 29.04
N TYR A 3 51.79 -38.57 28.74
CA TYR A 3 51.04 -37.35 28.44
C TYR A 3 51.37 -36.71 27.08
N ASN A 4 50.66 -37.12 26.01
CA ASN A 4 50.04 -36.22 25.01
C ASN A 4 49.55 -36.87 23.71
N SER A 5 49.60 -38.20 23.53
CA SER A 5 49.16 -38.83 22.26
C SER A 5 47.84 -39.62 22.32
N ILE A 6 46.99 -39.43 23.34
CA ILE A 6 45.67 -40.07 23.44
C ILE A 6 44.60 -39.03 23.84
N ARG A 7 44.58 -37.89 23.13
CA ARG A 7 43.51 -36.88 23.25
C ARG A 7 42.89 -36.44 21.92
N ALA A 8 43.34 -36.98 20.79
CA ALA A 8 42.81 -36.64 19.47
C ALA A 8 41.79 -37.66 18.91
N SER A 9 41.49 -38.75 19.63
CA SER A 9 40.61 -39.82 19.10
C SER A 9 39.52 -40.29 20.06
N ILE A 10 39.27 -39.54 21.14
CA ILE A 10 38.17 -39.78 22.09
C ILE A 10 37.23 -38.57 22.20
N LEU A 11 37.57 -37.42 21.59
CA LEU A 11 36.74 -36.22 21.58
C LEU A 11 35.73 -36.15 20.41
N ALA A 12 35.70 -37.16 19.53
CA ALA A 12 34.81 -37.22 18.37
C ALA A 12 33.69 -38.29 18.50
N LEU A 13 33.56 -38.95 19.65
CA LEU A 13 32.58 -40.03 19.85
C LEU A 13 31.79 -39.95 21.17
N LEU A 14 31.83 -38.80 21.86
CA LEU A 14 31.12 -38.58 23.14
C LEU A 14 30.28 -37.29 23.19
N THR A 15 29.96 -36.70 22.03
CA THR A 15 28.97 -35.61 21.90
C THR A 15 27.80 -36.04 21.01
N LEU A 16 27.38 -37.30 21.16
CA LEU A 16 26.24 -37.89 20.44
C LEU A 16 25.18 -38.46 21.38
N LEU A 17 25.15 -38.03 22.64
CA LEU A 17 24.06 -38.32 23.55
C LEU A 17 23.62 -37.07 24.31
N THR A 18 22.30 -36.84 24.24
CA THR A 18 21.45 -36.02 25.10
C THR A 18 21.63 -34.51 25.02
N TRP A 19 21.32 -33.93 23.86
CA TRP A 19 20.48 -32.73 23.83
C TRP A 19 19.21 -33.10 23.06
N SER A 20 18.26 -33.69 23.79
CA SER A 20 16.85 -33.56 23.45
C SER A 20 16.52 -32.09 23.66
N PHE A 21 16.82 -31.24 22.67
CA PHE A 21 16.00 -30.07 22.49
C PHE A 21 14.65 -30.61 22.10
N SER A 22 13.75 -30.70 23.08
CA SER A 22 12.37 -30.36 22.82
C SER A 22 12.42 -28.96 22.21
N ALA A 23 12.49 -28.88 20.89
CA ALA A 23 12.02 -27.72 20.18
C ALA A 23 10.50 -27.75 20.38
N GLN A 24 10.06 -27.33 21.57
CA GLN A 24 8.85 -26.52 21.60
C GLN A 24 9.24 -25.31 20.76
N ALA A 25 8.86 -25.32 19.48
CA ALA A 25 8.52 -24.07 18.82
C ALA A 25 7.58 -23.39 19.81
N GLN A 26 8.03 -22.26 20.34
CA GLN A 26 7.16 -21.40 21.11
C GLN A 26 6.23 -20.77 20.07
N SER A 27 5.23 -21.53 19.61
CA SER A 27 4.00 -20.91 19.15
C SER A 27 3.56 -20.08 20.35
N SER A 28 3.40 -18.77 20.17
CA SER A 28 2.66 -18.00 21.15
C SER A 28 1.34 -18.76 21.33
N GLU A 29 1.03 -19.22 22.55
CA GLU A 29 -0.23 -19.95 22.82
C GLU A 29 -1.49 -19.08 22.57
N ASP A 30 -1.30 -17.86 22.05
CA ASP A 30 -2.29 -16.82 21.88
C ASP A 30 -2.60 -16.47 20.41
N GLU A 31 -1.82 -16.85 19.39
CA GLU A 31 -2.11 -16.48 17.99
C GLU A 31 -3.20 -17.37 17.36
N THR A 32 -4.12 -16.76 16.59
CA THR A 32 -5.16 -17.50 15.88
C THR A 32 -4.64 -18.04 14.55
N ILE A 33 -5.24 -19.12 14.04
CA ILE A 33 -4.90 -19.65 12.71
C ILE A 33 -5.03 -18.60 11.60
N ALA A 34 -6.00 -17.70 11.71
CA ALA A 34 -6.21 -16.62 10.75
C ALA A 34 -5.04 -15.64 10.76
N HIS A 35 -4.52 -15.30 11.95
CA HIS A 35 -3.33 -14.46 12.08
C HIS A 35 -2.10 -15.15 11.47
N LEU A 36 -1.83 -16.40 11.84
CA LEU A 36 -0.69 -17.17 11.30
C LEU A 36 -0.69 -17.20 9.76
N TRP A 37 -1.85 -17.41 9.14
CA TRP A 37 -1.98 -17.40 7.69
C TRP A 37 -1.95 -15.99 7.08
N ASN A 38 -2.44 -14.97 7.78
CA ASN A 38 -2.30 -13.60 7.33
C ASN A 38 -0.82 -13.18 7.27
N GLU A 39 0.00 -13.55 8.26
CA GLU A 39 1.45 -13.29 8.21
C GLU A 39 2.12 -13.98 7.02
N GLN A 40 1.69 -15.19 6.64
CA GLN A 40 2.16 -15.83 5.42
C GLN A 40 1.74 -15.05 4.16
N VAL A 41 0.52 -14.52 4.11
CA VAL A 41 0.06 -13.68 2.99
C VAL A 41 0.87 -12.39 2.90
N LEU A 42 1.13 -11.72 4.03
CA LEU A 42 1.95 -10.50 4.09
C LEU A 42 3.38 -10.78 3.63
N GLU A 43 3.97 -11.89 4.07
CA GLU A 43 5.28 -12.34 3.60
C GLU A 43 5.28 -12.66 2.10
N GLY A 44 4.21 -13.25 1.58
CA GLY A 44 4.02 -13.45 0.14
C GLY A 44 4.02 -12.13 -0.64
N ILE A 45 3.43 -11.07 -0.08
CA ILE A 45 3.42 -9.73 -0.68
C ILE A 45 4.82 -9.10 -0.68
N ARG A 46 5.58 -9.23 0.40
CA ARG A 46 6.97 -8.75 0.48
C ARG A 46 7.87 -9.41 -0.57
N ASN A 47 7.60 -10.69 -0.86
CA ASN A 47 8.31 -11.50 -1.83
C ASN A 47 7.84 -11.27 -3.29
N ASP A 48 6.98 -10.27 -3.54
CA ASP A 48 6.43 -9.95 -4.85
C ASP A 48 6.75 -8.50 -5.28
N PHE A 49 6.41 -8.14 -6.52
CA PHE A 49 6.45 -6.77 -7.02
C PHE A 49 5.49 -5.85 -6.25
N ALA A 50 5.83 -4.56 -6.24
CA ALA A 50 4.98 -3.52 -5.68
C ALA A 50 3.69 -3.30 -6.51
N ARG A 51 2.63 -4.06 -6.21
CA ARG A 51 1.35 -4.07 -6.94
C ARG A 51 0.16 -3.87 -5.98
N PRO A 52 0.00 -2.67 -5.39
CA PRO A 52 -0.95 -2.44 -4.29
C PRO A 52 -2.40 -2.81 -4.63
N THR A 53 -2.84 -2.64 -5.87
CA THR A 53 -4.18 -3.05 -6.31
C THR A 53 -4.38 -4.57 -6.26
N VAL A 54 -3.41 -5.32 -6.78
CA VAL A 54 -3.38 -6.79 -6.76
C VAL A 54 -3.31 -7.30 -5.33
N HIS A 55 -2.48 -6.67 -4.48
CA HIS A 55 -2.30 -7.08 -3.09
C HIS A 55 -3.52 -6.80 -2.22
N ALA A 56 -4.20 -5.67 -2.41
CA ALA A 56 -5.49 -5.40 -1.75
C ALA A 56 -6.54 -6.46 -2.10
N ARG A 57 -6.59 -6.89 -3.36
CA ARG A 57 -7.46 -7.97 -3.83
C ARG A 57 -7.08 -9.34 -3.26
N ASN A 58 -5.78 -9.66 -3.19
CA ASN A 58 -5.29 -10.90 -2.58
C ASN A 58 -5.67 -10.98 -1.07
N LEU A 59 -5.51 -9.87 -0.35
CA LEU A 59 -5.93 -9.74 1.05
C LEU A 59 -7.45 -9.89 1.20
N LEU A 60 -8.24 -9.35 0.26
CA LEU A 60 -9.69 -9.55 0.25
C LEU A 60 -10.06 -11.02 0.06
N HIS A 61 -9.54 -11.67 -0.98
CA HIS A 61 -9.91 -13.06 -1.28
C HIS A 61 -9.51 -14.02 -0.15
N THR A 62 -8.32 -13.85 0.42
CA THR A 62 -7.89 -14.65 1.57
C THR A 62 -8.73 -14.36 2.82
N SER A 63 -9.11 -13.11 3.09
CA SER A 63 -9.98 -12.75 4.22
C SER A 63 -11.41 -13.28 4.07
N ILE A 64 -11.97 -13.24 2.86
CA ILE A 64 -13.26 -13.89 2.54
C ILE A 64 -13.16 -15.38 2.82
N ALA A 65 -12.10 -16.04 2.34
CA ALA A 65 -11.91 -17.47 2.55
C ALA A 65 -11.84 -17.82 4.05
N MET A 66 -11.08 -17.04 4.83
CA MET A 66 -10.98 -17.24 6.29
C MET A 66 -12.34 -17.05 6.98
N PHE A 67 -13.06 -15.98 6.63
CA PHE A 67 -14.37 -15.68 7.21
C PHE A 67 -15.43 -16.73 6.86
N ASP A 68 -15.45 -17.20 5.61
CA ASP A 68 -16.42 -18.21 5.17
C ASP A 68 -16.10 -19.60 5.72
N CYS A 69 -14.83 -20.00 5.80
CA CYS A 69 -14.43 -21.21 6.52
C CYS A 69 -14.89 -21.17 7.98
N TRP A 70 -14.71 -20.03 8.66
CA TRP A 70 -15.17 -19.87 10.05
C TRP A 70 -16.71 -19.93 10.15
N THR A 71 -17.41 -19.23 9.26
CA THR A 71 -18.87 -19.10 9.28
C THR A 71 -19.58 -20.39 8.85
N ALA A 72 -18.97 -21.23 8.00
CA ALA A 72 -19.51 -22.52 7.61
C ALA A 72 -19.82 -23.44 8.81
N TYR A 73 -19.06 -23.30 9.90
CA TYR A 73 -19.25 -24.04 11.14
C TYR A 73 -20.03 -23.27 12.23
N GLU A 74 -20.52 -22.07 11.93
CA GLU A 74 -21.27 -21.23 12.88
C GLU A 74 -22.75 -21.63 12.94
N GLN A 75 -23.32 -21.68 14.15
CA GLN A 75 -24.76 -21.99 14.34
C GLN A 75 -25.60 -20.74 14.65
N GLY A 76 -24.96 -19.57 14.80
CA GLY A 76 -25.59 -18.29 15.05
C GLY A 76 -26.19 -17.62 13.80
N ALA A 77 -26.42 -16.30 13.91
CA ALA A 77 -27.04 -15.49 12.86
C ALA A 77 -26.04 -14.91 11.85
N THR A 78 -24.75 -15.20 11.99
CA THR A 78 -23.73 -14.72 11.05
C THR A 78 -23.85 -15.54 9.76
N GLU A 79 -23.93 -14.88 8.62
CA GLU A 79 -23.98 -15.52 7.30
C GLU A 79 -22.62 -15.41 6.61
N THR A 80 -22.32 -16.39 5.77
CA THR A 80 -21.19 -16.37 4.84
C THR A 80 -21.30 -15.20 3.87
N PHE A 81 -20.16 -14.72 3.37
CA PHE A 81 -20.08 -13.67 2.37
C PHE A 81 -20.18 -14.22 0.95
N PHE A 82 -19.36 -15.22 0.60
CA PHE A 82 -19.24 -15.77 -0.75
C PHE A 82 -19.83 -17.17 -0.85
N LEU A 83 -19.50 -18.05 0.10
CA LEU A 83 -19.95 -19.44 0.15
C LEU A 83 -21.47 -19.53 0.28
N GLY A 84 -22.14 -20.21 -0.65
CA GLY A 84 -23.61 -20.30 -0.70
C GLY A 84 -24.30 -19.04 -1.18
N LYS A 85 -23.56 -18.08 -1.75
CA LYS A 85 -24.06 -16.78 -2.20
C LYS A 85 -23.76 -16.56 -3.69
N THR A 86 -24.32 -15.46 -4.21
CA THR A 86 -23.99 -14.96 -5.55
C THR A 86 -23.34 -13.59 -5.41
N TRP A 87 -22.11 -13.44 -5.93
CA TRP A 87 -21.38 -12.17 -5.92
C TRP A 87 -21.01 -11.77 -7.34
N SER A 88 -21.47 -10.60 -7.77
CA SER A 88 -21.32 -10.08 -9.15
C SER A 88 -21.67 -11.11 -10.24
N GLY A 89 -22.74 -11.87 -10.03
CA GLY A 89 -23.22 -12.87 -10.98
C GLY A 89 -22.50 -14.23 -10.93
N PHE A 90 -21.45 -14.39 -10.10
CA PHE A 90 -20.84 -15.69 -9.83
C PHE A 90 -21.54 -16.38 -8.66
N GLU A 91 -22.02 -17.59 -8.86
CA GLU A 91 -22.68 -18.41 -7.83
C GLU A 91 -21.67 -19.39 -7.22
N CYS A 92 -21.46 -19.30 -5.90
CA CYS A 92 -20.71 -20.29 -5.15
C CYS A 92 -21.71 -21.17 -4.39
N ALA A 93 -21.96 -22.39 -4.88
CA ALA A 93 -22.93 -23.28 -4.26
C ALA A 93 -22.44 -23.80 -2.89
N PHE A 94 -23.37 -23.99 -1.94
CA PHE A 94 -23.03 -24.56 -0.64
C PHE A 94 -24.18 -25.38 -0.06
N ASP A 95 -23.93 -26.67 0.14
CA ASP A 95 -24.94 -27.60 0.69
C ASP A 95 -24.88 -27.72 2.23
N GLY A 96 -23.97 -27.00 2.87
CA GLY A 96 -23.71 -27.09 4.30
C GLY A 96 -22.62 -28.09 4.66
N VAL A 97 -22.12 -28.01 5.89
CA VAL A 97 -21.16 -28.97 6.47
C VAL A 97 -21.76 -29.66 7.68
N SER A 98 -21.22 -30.84 8.02
CA SER A 98 -21.54 -31.50 9.29
C SER A 98 -20.85 -30.75 10.42
N ILE A 99 -21.64 -30.18 11.33
CA ILE A 99 -21.12 -29.42 12.48
C ILE A 99 -20.75 -30.40 13.61
N PRO A 100 -19.49 -30.40 14.09
CA PRO A 100 -19.09 -31.21 15.24
C PRO A 100 -19.87 -30.87 16.52
N GLU A 101 -19.96 -31.81 17.46
CA GLU A 101 -20.73 -31.62 18.70
C GLU A 101 -20.00 -30.76 19.74
N SER A 102 -18.67 -30.80 19.75
CA SER A 102 -17.86 -30.07 20.72
C SER A 102 -17.23 -28.80 20.15
N ALA A 103 -17.09 -27.77 20.98
CA ALA A 103 -16.47 -26.52 20.58
C ALA A 103 -14.99 -26.69 20.16
N ALA A 104 -14.29 -27.68 20.72
CA ALA A 104 -12.91 -28.00 20.36
C ALA A 104 -12.82 -28.59 18.94
N GLU A 105 -13.68 -29.55 18.59
CA GLU A 105 -13.73 -30.12 17.24
C GLU A 105 -14.21 -29.10 16.20
N VAL A 106 -15.11 -28.19 16.57
CA VAL A 106 -15.51 -27.05 15.72
C VAL A 106 -14.31 -26.14 15.44
N LEU A 107 -13.50 -25.84 16.47
CA LEU A 107 -12.28 -25.05 16.30
C LEU A 107 -11.28 -25.76 15.39
N GLU A 108 -10.98 -27.04 15.63
CA GLU A 108 -10.09 -27.85 14.78
C GLU A 108 -10.55 -27.86 13.31
N ALA A 109 -11.86 -28.01 13.07
CA ALA A 109 -12.41 -27.97 11.72
C ALA A 109 -12.25 -26.59 11.04
N ARG A 110 -12.47 -25.50 11.79
CA ARG A 110 -12.25 -24.14 11.28
C ARG A 110 -10.78 -23.90 10.95
N GLU A 111 -9.87 -24.32 11.83
CA GLU A 111 -8.43 -24.15 11.64
C GLU A 111 -7.90 -24.93 10.44
N GLU A 112 -8.37 -26.17 10.26
CA GLU A 112 -8.03 -26.98 9.10
C GLU A 112 -8.59 -26.36 7.81
N ALA A 113 -9.87 -26.00 7.76
CA ALA A 113 -10.48 -25.41 6.58
C ALA A 113 -9.81 -24.07 6.18
N ILE A 114 -9.54 -23.19 7.15
CA ILE A 114 -8.81 -21.94 6.92
C ILE A 114 -7.44 -22.22 6.32
N SER A 115 -6.71 -23.19 6.87
CA SER A 115 -5.35 -23.49 6.43
C SER A 115 -5.28 -23.96 4.99
N TYR A 116 -6.15 -24.90 4.59
CA TYR A 116 -6.20 -25.35 3.20
C TYR A 116 -6.69 -24.25 2.26
N ALA A 117 -7.64 -23.41 2.67
CA ALA A 117 -8.14 -22.33 1.83
C ALA A 117 -7.04 -21.30 1.51
N VAL A 118 -6.37 -20.78 2.53
CA VAL A 118 -5.32 -19.76 2.34
C VAL A 118 -4.11 -20.36 1.64
N TYR A 119 -3.71 -21.59 1.99
CA TYR A 119 -2.62 -22.30 1.31
C TYR A 119 -2.83 -22.37 -0.21
N ARG A 120 -4.02 -22.80 -0.66
CA ARG A 120 -4.34 -22.92 -2.10
C ARG A 120 -4.40 -21.57 -2.80
N LEU A 121 -4.98 -20.55 -2.17
CA LEU A 121 -4.97 -19.21 -2.71
C LEU A 121 -3.53 -18.70 -2.86
N MET A 122 -2.69 -18.86 -1.83
CA MET A 122 -1.31 -18.41 -1.88
C MET A 122 -0.49 -19.12 -2.97
N GLN A 123 -0.71 -20.42 -3.19
CA GLN A 123 -0.09 -21.12 -4.32
C GLN A 123 -0.44 -20.43 -5.65
N GLN A 124 -1.73 -20.21 -5.92
CA GLN A 124 -2.16 -19.55 -7.16
C GLN A 124 -1.60 -18.13 -7.31
N ARG A 125 -1.56 -17.35 -6.22
CA ARG A 125 -1.21 -15.92 -6.26
C ARG A 125 0.28 -15.66 -6.31
N PHE A 126 1.07 -16.48 -5.63
CA PHE A 126 2.47 -16.17 -5.37
C PHE A 126 3.47 -17.12 -6.04
N GLU A 127 3.03 -18.23 -6.66
CA GLU A 127 3.96 -19.18 -7.29
C GLU A 127 4.85 -18.55 -8.37
N ASN A 128 4.29 -17.60 -9.15
CA ASN A 128 4.97 -16.96 -10.29
C ASN A 128 5.49 -15.54 -9.97
N THR A 129 5.74 -15.24 -8.70
CA THR A 129 6.29 -13.95 -8.25
C THR A 129 7.82 -14.01 -8.18
N PRO A 130 8.52 -12.85 -8.12
CA PRO A 130 9.99 -12.78 -8.02
C PRO A 130 10.61 -13.80 -7.04
N ASP A 131 10.11 -13.84 -5.80
CA ASP A 131 10.57 -14.75 -4.76
C ASP A 131 9.56 -15.87 -4.44
N GLY A 132 8.74 -16.25 -5.42
CA GLY A 132 7.74 -17.32 -5.33
C GLY A 132 8.25 -18.64 -4.72
N PRO A 133 9.47 -19.15 -5.06
CA PRO A 133 10.02 -20.33 -4.41
C PRO A 133 10.22 -20.20 -2.90
N ILE A 134 10.54 -19.00 -2.39
CA ILE A 134 10.64 -18.72 -0.95
C ILE A 134 9.24 -18.77 -0.33
N THR A 135 8.27 -18.08 -0.93
CA THR A 135 6.87 -18.12 -0.48
C THR A 135 6.33 -19.56 -0.42
N MET A 136 6.59 -20.37 -1.46
CA MET A 136 6.16 -21.77 -1.49
C MET A 136 6.85 -22.61 -0.41
N PHE A 137 8.12 -22.36 -0.11
CA PHE A 137 8.81 -23.02 1.00
C PHE A 137 8.19 -22.67 2.36
N ASN A 138 7.86 -21.39 2.57
CA ASN A 138 7.28 -20.90 3.81
C ASN A 138 5.91 -21.53 4.09
N ILE A 139 4.99 -21.48 3.12
CA ILE A 139 3.63 -22.03 3.31
C ILE A 139 3.62 -23.56 3.42
N ASN A 140 4.52 -24.26 2.72
CA ASN A 140 4.68 -25.71 2.89
C ASN A 140 5.19 -26.07 4.29
N SER A 141 6.11 -25.24 4.81
CA SER A 141 6.62 -25.39 6.17
C SER A 141 5.53 -25.10 7.21
N GLN A 142 4.68 -24.09 6.98
CA GLN A 142 3.53 -23.79 7.83
C GLN A 142 2.56 -24.98 7.89
N MET A 143 2.17 -25.55 6.74
CA MET A 143 1.31 -26.74 6.69
C MET A 143 1.92 -27.92 7.44
N ALA A 144 3.22 -28.18 7.26
CA ALA A 144 3.92 -29.26 7.95
C ALA A 144 3.99 -29.04 9.48
N GLN A 145 4.18 -27.80 9.93
CA GLN A 145 4.18 -27.44 11.35
C GLN A 145 2.81 -27.62 12.01
N LEU A 146 1.75 -27.30 11.26
CA LEU A 146 0.35 -27.53 11.68
C LEU A 146 -0.06 -29.01 11.60
N GLY A 147 0.75 -29.86 10.97
CA GLY A 147 0.47 -31.30 10.81
C GLY A 147 -0.48 -31.64 9.66
N TYR A 148 -0.69 -30.72 8.71
CA TYR A 148 -1.59 -30.92 7.58
C TYR A 148 -0.86 -31.50 6.35
N ASP A 149 -1.51 -32.44 5.66
CA ASP A 149 -1.00 -33.08 4.44
C ASP A 149 -1.36 -32.27 3.19
N ILE A 150 -0.39 -31.56 2.64
CA ILE A 150 -0.54 -30.76 1.41
C ILE A 150 -1.00 -31.57 0.18
N GLY A 151 -0.92 -32.91 0.24
CA GLY A 151 -1.44 -33.84 -0.77
C GLY A 151 -2.97 -33.95 -0.80
N ILE A 152 -3.67 -33.44 0.22
CA ILE A 152 -5.15 -33.40 0.22
C ILE A 152 -5.62 -32.26 -0.70
N VAL A 153 -6.15 -32.65 -1.86
CA VAL A 153 -6.66 -31.75 -2.90
C VAL A 153 -8.16 -31.91 -3.16
N SER A 154 -8.85 -32.77 -2.41
CA SER A 154 -10.29 -32.97 -2.58
C SER A 154 -11.04 -31.65 -2.33
N THR A 155 -12.14 -31.46 -3.05
CA THR A 155 -13.11 -30.37 -2.85
C THR A 155 -14.49 -30.91 -2.44
N ASP A 156 -14.62 -32.23 -2.24
CA ASP A 156 -15.86 -32.86 -1.76
C ASP A 156 -15.99 -32.72 -0.23
N TYR A 157 -16.31 -31.51 0.23
CA TYR A 157 -16.45 -31.18 1.65
C TYR A 157 -17.62 -31.90 2.34
N GLY A 158 -18.58 -32.43 1.56
CA GLY A 158 -19.67 -33.24 2.11
C GLY A 158 -19.20 -34.59 2.65
N THR A 159 -18.09 -35.11 2.11
CA THR A 159 -17.54 -36.43 2.46
C THR A 159 -16.17 -36.34 3.12
N ASP A 160 -15.30 -35.45 2.64
CA ASP A 160 -13.86 -35.45 2.93
C ASP A 160 -13.44 -34.40 3.98
N GLY A 161 -14.42 -33.73 4.60
CA GLY A 161 -14.20 -32.93 5.80
C GLY A 161 -13.63 -31.52 5.56
N PRO A 162 -13.04 -30.90 6.61
CA PRO A 162 -12.71 -29.47 6.61
C PRO A 162 -11.59 -29.08 5.63
N ALA A 163 -10.58 -29.94 5.43
CA ALA A 163 -9.55 -29.71 4.41
C ALA A 163 -10.17 -29.57 3.00
N ALA A 164 -11.17 -30.41 2.69
CA ALA A 164 -11.87 -30.34 1.43
C ALA A 164 -12.75 -29.10 1.29
N LEU A 165 -13.34 -28.61 2.40
CA LEU A 165 -14.04 -27.31 2.42
C LEU A 165 -13.09 -26.17 2.09
N GLY A 166 -11.91 -26.14 2.71
CA GLY A 166 -10.91 -25.11 2.45
C GLY A 166 -10.47 -25.10 0.99
N ASN A 167 -10.13 -26.27 0.44
CA ASN A 167 -9.79 -26.41 -0.98
C ASN A 167 -10.95 -25.96 -1.90
N TYR A 168 -12.20 -26.31 -1.57
CA TYR A 168 -13.37 -25.90 -2.35
C TYR A 168 -13.52 -24.38 -2.38
N ILE A 169 -13.48 -23.72 -1.22
CA ILE A 169 -13.60 -22.25 -1.14
C ILE A 169 -12.49 -21.57 -1.95
N ALA A 170 -11.26 -22.06 -1.84
CA ALA A 170 -10.15 -21.54 -2.65
C ALA A 170 -10.36 -21.75 -4.15
N GLU A 171 -10.78 -22.94 -4.57
CA GLU A 171 -11.12 -23.22 -5.98
C GLU A 171 -12.16 -22.25 -6.52
N GLN A 172 -13.22 -21.99 -5.75
CA GLN A 172 -14.30 -21.09 -6.15
C GLN A 172 -13.85 -19.62 -6.21
N LEU A 173 -13.02 -19.16 -5.27
CA LEU A 173 -12.45 -17.81 -5.28
C LEU A 173 -11.42 -17.61 -6.42
N ILE A 174 -10.65 -18.65 -6.74
CA ILE A 174 -9.76 -18.62 -7.92
C ILE A 174 -10.59 -18.51 -9.19
N ALA A 175 -11.63 -19.33 -9.34
CA ALA A 175 -12.52 -19.28 -10.50
C ALA A 175 -13.24 -17.93 -10.63
N PHE A 176 -13.73 -17.36 -9.53
CA PHE A 176 -14.28 -16.01 -9.50
C PHE A 176 -13.24 -14.96 -9.95
N GLY A 177 -12.01 -15.07 -9.45
CA GLY A 177 -10.93 -14.14 -9.76
C GLY A 177 -10.51 -14.09 -11.24
N LEU A 178 -10.82 -15.13 -12.03
CA LEU A 178 -10.57 -15.12 -13.48
C LEU A 178 -11.57 -14.26 -14.26
N GLN A 179 -12.66 -13.83 -13.63
CA GLN A 179 -13.75 -13.10 -14.30
C GLN A 179 -14.23 -11.87 -13.52
N ASP A 180 -13.47 -11.45 -12.51
CA ASP A 180 -13.83 -10.31 -11.66
C ASP A 180 -13.34 -8.97 -12.21
N GLY A 181 -12.82 -8.92 -13.43
CA GLY A 181 -12.32 -7.71 -14.09
C GLY A 181 -10.84 -7.38 -13.82
N ALA A 182 -10.13 -8.17 -13.01
CA ALA A 182 -8.71 -7.89 -12.71
C ALA A 182 -7.74 -8.24 -13.85
N ASN A 183 -8.19 -8.98 -14.86
CA ASN A 183 -7.36 -9.46 -15.96
C ASN A 183 -6.13 -10.30 -15.51
N GLU A 184 -6.34 -11.14 -14.49
CA GLU A 184 -5.29 -11.97 -13.88
C GLU A 184 -4.57 -12.89 -14.88
N GLU A 185 -5.27 -13.46 -15.86
CA GLU A 185 -4.68 -14.40 -16.84
C GLU A 185 -3.59 -13.76 -17.71
N THR A 186 -3.60 -12.43 -17.86
CA THR A 186 -2.61 -11.67 -18.63
C THR A 186 -1.72 -10.81 -17.73
N ASP A 187 -1.55 -11.22 -16.47
CA ASP A 187 -0.75 -10.51 -15.45
C ASP A 187 -1.23 -9.07 -15.23
N TYR A 188 -2.56 -8.89 -15.17
CA TYR A 188 -3.20 -7.61 -14.84
C TYR A 188 -2.88 -6.48 -15.83
N SER A 189 -2.53 -6.84 -17.06
CA SER A 189 -2.14 -5.89 -18.09
C SER A 189 -3.28 -4.96 -18.49
N ALA A 190 -2.94 -3.72 -18.85
CA ALA A 190 -3.88 -2.77 -19.40
C ALA A 190 -4.27 -3.17 -20.83
N GLU A 191 -5.56 -3.11 -21.14
CA GLU A 191 -6.09 -3.49 -22.45
C GLU A 191 -6.30 -2.30 -23.39
N CYS A 192 -6.55 -1.10 -22.83
CA CYS A 192 -6.94 0.08 -23.59
C CYS A 192 -6.01 1.29 -23.35
N TYR A 193 -5.56 1.51 -22.12
CA TYR A 193 -4.74 2.65 -21.73
C TYR A 193 -3.36 2.64 -22.42
N ALA A 194 -2.94 3.82 -22.90
CA ALA A 194 -1.57 4.08 -23.30
C ALA A 194 -1.18 5.51 -22.89
N PRO A 195 0.05 5.74 -22.38
CA PRO A 195 0.49 7.07 -22.00
C PRO A 195 0.64 7.97 -23.24
N ILE A 196 0.15 9.20 -23.16
CA ILE A 196 0.30 10.18 -24.25
C ILE A 196 1.65 10.90 -24.25
N ASN A 197 2.29 10.98 -23.08
CA ASN A 197 3.59 11.61 -22.93
C ASN A 197 4.71 10.60 -23.13
N PRO A 198 5.80 10.98 -23.82
CA PRO A 198 7.01 10.16 -23.87
C PRO A 198 7.65 10.09 -22.49
N ASN A 199 8.42 9.04 -22.22
CA ASN A 199 9.05 8.84 -20.91
C ASN A 199 9.95 10.00 -20.53
N ILE A 200 9.94 10.39 -19.25
CA ILE A 200 10.93 11.31 -18.71
C ILE A 200 12.17 10.53 -18.30
N GLN A 201 13.34 11.06 -18.63
CA GLN A 201 14.64 10.53 -18.21
C GLN A 201 15.25 11.50 -17.19
N PRO A 202 15.10 11.25 -15.87
CA PRO A 202 15.55 12.19 -14.84
C PRO A 202 17.06 12.45 -14.86
N GLU A 203 17.85 11.51 -15.40
CA GLU A 203 19.30 11.64 -15.61
C GLU A 203 19.66 12.71 -16.66
N MET A 204 18.71 13.05 -17.54
CA MET A 204 18.88 14.09 -18.57
C MET A 204 18.31 15.44 -18.07
N PRO A 205 18.89 16.58 -18.50
CA PRO A 205 18.34 17.89 -18.19
C PRO A 205 16.95 18.13 -18.79
N GLY A 206 16.10 18.88 -18.07
CA GLY A 206 14.83 19.37 -18.58
C GLY A 206 13.70 18.34 -18.66
N ASN A 207 12.63 18.74 -19.37
CA ASN A 207 11.52 17.89 -19.82
C ASN A 207 10.89 18.47 -21.11
N PRO A 208 11.66 18.59 -22.21
CA PRO A 208 11.25 19.36 -23.39
C PRO A 208 10.19 18.65 -24.26
N ASP A 209 10.12 17.31 -24.18
CA ASP A 209 9.34 16.49 -25.10
C ASP A 209 7.92 16.14 -24.58
N VAL A 210 7.51 16.70 -23.43
CA VAL A 210 6.17 16.47 -22.90
C VAL A 210 5.10 17.02 -23.85
N ASN A 211 4.12 16.20 -24.20
CA ASN A 211 3.04 16.55 -25.11
C ASN A 211 1.94 17.35 -24.38
N ASP A 212 1.54 16.88 -23.20
CA ASP A 212 0.58 17.56 -22.34
C ASP A 212 1.05 17.52 -20.87
N PRO A 213 1.35 18.70 -20.25
CA PRO A 213 1.84 18.76 -18.88
C PRO A 213 0.79 18.40 -17.82
N ASN A 214 -0.48 18.20 -18.20
CA ASN A 214 -1.53 17.75 -17.28
C ASN A 214 -1.63 16.23 -17.16
N HIS A 215 -0.98 15.50 -18.07
CA HIS A 215 -1.05 14.04 -18.12
C HIS A 215 0.19 13.37 -17.53
N TRP A 216 0.03 12.12 -17.09
CA TRP A 216 1.10 11.32 -16.54
C TRP A 216 2.21 11.10 -17.57
N GLN A 217 3.41 10.92 -17.06
CA GLN A 217 4.61 10.67 -17.86
C GLN A 217 5.37 9.51 -17.21
N PRO A 218 5.59 8.40 -17.92
CA PRO A 218 6.36 7.29 -17.38
C PRO A 218 7.80 7.73 -17.09
N ILE A 219 8.40 7.18 -16.04
CA ILE A 219 9.79 7.47 -15.69
C ILE A 219 10.69 6.36 -16.24
N GLU A 220 11.74 6.76 -16.96
CA GLU A 220 12.79 5.87 -17.44
C GLU A 220 14.08 6.13 -16.64
N LEU A 221 14.53 5.11 -15.90
CA LEU A 221 15.79 5.10 -15.17
C LEU A 221 16.71 4.03 -15.73
N THR A 222 18.03 4.25 -15.70
CA THR A 222 19.01 3.21 -16.04
C THR A 222 18.86 1.98 -15.14
N LEU A 223 18.47 2.19 -13.89
CA LEU A 223 18.18 1.17 -12.90
C LEU A 223 16.94 1.59 -12.10
N PHE A 224 15.90 0.77 -12.16
CA PHE A 224 14.70 0.93 -11.34
C PHE A 224 14.75 -0.08 -10.18
N VAL A 225 14.39 0.37 -8.99
CA VAL A 225 14.15 -0.48 -7.83
C VAL A 225 12.73 -0.21 -7.39
N ASP A 226 11.88 -1.23 -7.39
CA ASP A 226 10.50 -1.07 -6.95
C ASP A 226 10.41 -0.91 -5.42
N GLN A 227 9.19 -0.67 -4.92
CA GLN A 227 8.97 -0.47 -3.48
C GLN A 227 9.38 -1.71 -2.68
N SER A 228 9.27 -2.92 -3.22
CA SER A 228 9.68 -4.16 -2.56
C SER A 228 11.17 -4.50 -2.76
N GLY A 229 11.98 -3.56 -3.27
CA GLY A 229 13.42 -3.77 -3.47
C GLY A 229 13.80 -4.56 -4.72
N ASN A 230 12.85 -4.92 -5.59
CA ASN A 230 13.12 -5.66 -6.82
C ASN A 230 13.80 -4.77 -7.85
N VAL A 231 14.93 -5.22 -8.37
CA VAL A 231 15.71 -4.49 -9.38
C VAL A 231 15.22 -4.81 -10.78
N SER A 232 14.94 -3.77 -11.57
CA SER A 232 14.49 -3.88 -12.96
C SER A 232 15.21 -2.87 -13.86
N THR A 233 15.40 -3.24 -15.12
CA THR A 233 15.83 -2.31 -16.19
C THR A 233 14.68 -1.96 -17.14
N ASN A 234 13.47 -2.45 -16.86
CA ASN A 234 12.29 -2.13 -17.64
C ASN A 234 11.73 -0.78 -17.20
N ILE A 235 11.05 -0.11 -18.12
CA ILE A 235 10.33 1.13 -17.84
C ILE A 235 9.01 0.73 -17.18
N PRO A 236 8.74 1.19 -15.94
CA PRO A 236 7.51 0.83 -15.25
C PRO A 236 6.27 1.28 -16.05
N GLU A 237 5.37 0.34 -16.29
CA GLU A 237 4.06 0.63 -16.86
C GLU A 237 3.15 1.27 -15.80
N PHE A 238 2.03 1.84 -16.24
CA PHE A 238 0.98 2.22 -15.31
C PHE A 238 0.37 0.92 -14.77
N VAL A 239 0.57 0.65 -13.47
CA VAL A 239 -0.07 -0.48 -12.79
C VAL A 239 -1.58 -0.24 -12.66
N GLY A 240 -2.38 -1.04 -13.35
CA GLY A 240 -3.85 -1.09 -13.22
C GLY A 240 -4.60 0.19 -13.61
N PRO A 241 -4.36 0.84 -14.77
CA PRO A 241 -5.09 2.04 -15.18
C PRO A 241 -6.59 1.77 -15.40
N GLU A 242 -6.98 0.51 -15.60
CA GLU A 242 -8.36 0.06 -15.78
C GLU A 242 -8.90 -0.67 -14.54
N TRP A 243 -8.21 -0.57 -13.39
CA TRP A 243 -8.59 -1.33 -12.19
C TRP A 243 -10.02 -1.05 -11.70
N GLY A 244 -10.63 0.06 -12.13
CA GLY A 244 -12.05 0.35 -11.91
C GLY A 244 -13.02 -0.73 -12.40
N GLU A 245 -12.59 -1.60 -13.31
CA GLU A 245 -13.39 -2.73 -13.81
C GLU A 245 -13.49 -3.89 -12.82
N VAL A 246 -12.64 -3.90 -11.78
CA VAL A 246 -12.63 -4.97 -10.78
C VAL A 246 -13.89 -4.93 -9.92
N VAL A 247 -14.48 -6.10 -9.66
CA VAL A 247 -15.69 -6.24 -8.84
C VAL A 247 -15.48 -5.64 -7.44
N PRO A 248 -16.35 -4.72 -6.98
CA PRO A 248 -16.25 -4.12 -5.65
C PRO A 248 -16.71 -5.07 -4.52
N PHE A 249 -16.25 -4.79 -3.30
CA PHE A 249 -16.70 -5.44 -2.08
C PHE A 249 -18.02 -4.84 -1.57
N ALA A 250 -18.06 -3.51 -1.37
CA ALA A 250 -19.20 -2.80 -0.80
C ALA A 250 -19.67 -1.59 -1.63
N LEU A 251 -18.88 -1.12 -2.61
CA LEU A 251 -19.35 -0.08 -3.55
C LEU A 251 -20.50 -0.59 -4.42
N ASP A 252 -21.42 0.31 -4.76
CA ASP A 252 -22.58 0.01 -5.59
C ASP A 252 -22.77 1.01 -6.75
N SER A 253 -23.78 0.78 -7.58
CA SER A 253 -24.04 1.62 -8.76
C SER A 253 -24.25 3.12 -8.48
N ALA A 254 -24.56 3.52 -7.24
CA ALA A 254 -24.66 4.93 -6.87
C ALA A 254 -23.28 5.60 -6.76
N ASP A 255 -22.22 4.81 -6.60
CA ASP A 255 -20.83 5.26 -6.50
C ASP A 255 -20.09 5.24 -7.84
N LEU A 256 -20.68 4.65 -8.89
CA LEU A 256 -20.05 4.43 -10.18
C LEU A 256 -20.44 5.49 -11.22
N GLN A 257 -19.46 6.00 -11.93
CA GLN A 257 -19.61 6.72 -13.19
C GLN A 257 -18.89 6.00 -14.32
N LEU A 258 -19.53 5.86 -15.48
CA LEU A 258 -18.90 5.37 -16.70
C LEU A 258 -18.48 6.56 -17.54
N LEU A 259 -17.16 6.79 -17.66
CA LEU A 259 -16.60 7.94 -18.33
C LEU A 259 -15.75 7.53 -19.53
N GLU A 260 -15.81 8.29 -20.61
CA GLU A 260 -15.09 8.01 -21.86
C GLU A 260 -13.83 8.86 -21.96
N ARG A 261 -12.70 8.25 -22.34
CA ARG A 261 -11.48 8.96 -22.73
C ARG A 261 -10.70 8.14 -23.75
N ASP A 262 -10.29 8.77 -24.85
CA ASP A 262 -9.47 8.16 -25.92
C ASP A 262 -10.01 6.85 -26.52
N GLY A 263 -11.33 6.65 -26.46
CA GLY A 263 -12.00 5.44 -26.94
C GLY A 263 -12.07 4.30 -25.92
N CYS A 264 -11.64 4.54 -24.68
CA CYS A 264 -11.79 3.65 -23.54
C CYS A 264 -12.95 4.10 -22.63
N THR A 265 -13.73 3.14 -22.12
CA THR A 265 -14.72 3.37 -21.08
C THR A 265 -14.11 3.05 -19.71
N TYR A 266 -13.98 4.05 -18.85
CA TYR A 266 -13.48 3.89 -17.49
C TYR A 266 -14.63 3.78 -16.49
N HIS A 267 -14.52 2.81 -15.57
CA HIS A 267 -15.40 2.65 -14.43
C HIS A 267 -14.86 3.48 -13.26
N VAL A 268 -15.28 4.73 -13.13
CA VAL A 268 -14.78 5.67 -12.13
C VAL A 268 -15.65 5.64 -10.88
N TRP A 269 -15.07 5.18 -9.78
CA TRP A 269 -15.75 5.03 -8.50
C TRP A 269 -15.47 6.21 -7.57
N LYS A 270 -16.50 6.70 -6.88
CA LYS A 270 -16.41 7.84 -5.94
C LYS A 270 -15.74 9.08 -6.55
N ASP A 271 -16.04 9.34 -7.82
CA ASP A 271 -15.40 10.41 -8.60
C ASP A 271 -15.54 11.80 -7.93
N PRO A 272 -14.43 12.43 -7.50
CA PRO A 272 -14.44 13.77 -6.91
C PRO A 272 -14.51 14.89 -7.97
N GLY A 273 -14.45 14.55 -9.26
CA GLY A 273 -14.30 15.50 -10.36
C GLY A 273 -12.85 15.71 -10.77
N ALA A 274 -12.66 16.50 -11.82
CA ALA A 274 -11.35 16.71 -12.42
C ALA A 274 -10.37 17.39 -11.46
N PRO A 275 -9.09 16.99 -11.46
CA PRO A 275 -8.05 17.74 -10.77
C PRO A 275 -7.86 19.12 -11.41
N LEU A 276 -7.14 19.99 -10.71
CA LEU A 276 -6.73 21.28 -11.26
C LEU A 276 -5.80 21.06 -12.46
N TYR A 277 -5.89 21.89 -13.49
CA TYR A 277 -5.02 21.83 -14.67
C TYR A 277 -4.28 23.14 -14.85
N LEU A 278 -3.12 23.07 -15.49
CA LEU A 278 -2.29 24.24 -15.77
C LEU A 278 -3.05 25.27 -16.61
N ASP A 279 -3.14 26.51 -16.12
CA ASP A 279 -3.55 27.66 -16.93
C ASP A 279 -2.32 28.32 -17.56
N SER A 280 -2.16 28.05 -18.86
CA SER A 280 -1.11 28.64 -19.70
C SER A 280 -1.54 29.90 -20.44
N THR A 281 -2.78 30.36 -20.23
CA THR A 281 -3.36 31.50 -20.96
C THR A 281 -3.37 32.78 -20.13
N SER A 282 -3.53 32.67 -18.81
CA SER A 282 -3.44 33.81 -17.91
C SER A 282 -2.06 34.43 -17.90
N VAL A 283 -2.00 35.76 -17.95
CA VAL A 283 -0.76 36.52 -17.96
C VAL A 283 -0.30 36.75 -16.52
N ALA A 284 0.96 36.43 -16.26
CA ALA A 284 1.62 36.65 -14.97
C ALA A 284 0.89 36.02 -13.77
N SER A 285 0.22 34.87 -13.96
CA SER A 285 -0.58 34.27 -12.89
C SER A 285 0.27 33.74 -11.73
N GLY A 286 1.53 33.34 -11.95
CA GLY A 286 2.42 32.91 -10.87
C GLY A 286 1.73 31.92 -9.91
N LEU A 287 1.64 32.29 -8.63
CA LEU A 287 0.99 31.51 -7.57
C LEU A 287 -0.55 31.61 -7.55
N ASP A 288 -1.16 32.54 -8.29
CA ASP A 288 -2.63 32.62 -8.42
C ASP A 288 -3.19 31.46 -9.26
N ASP A 289 -2.33 30.77 -10.02
CA ASP A 289 -2.65 29.50 -10.66
C ASP A 289 -2.43 28.36 -9.66
N LEU A 290 -3.52 27.74 -9.20
CA LEU A 290 -3.48 26.69 -8.18
C LEU A 290 -2.72 25.43 -8.63
N TRP A 291 -2.62 25.15 -9.94
CA TRP A 291 -1.77 24.06 -10.44
C TRP A 291 -0.30 24.37 -10.17
N LYS A 292 0.14 25.61 -10.47
CA LYS A 292 1.51 26.07 -10.21
C LYS A 292 1.80 26.19 -8.72
N TRP A 293 0.84 26.71 -7.95
CA TRP A 293 0.91 26.80 -6.49
C TRP A 293 1.18 25.42 -5.87
N ASN A 294 0.38 24.41 -6.22
CA ASN A 294 0.50 23.06 -5.68
C ASN A 294 1.87 22.44 -5.97
N PHE A 295 2.35 22.51 -7.21
CA PHE A 295 3.65 21.92 -7.56
C PHE A 295 4.85 22.73 -7.05
N ALA A 296 4.72 24.06 -6.93
CA ALA A 296 5.74 24.88 -6.28
C ALA A 296 5.87 24.54 -4.79
N MET A 297 4.75 24.27 -4.09
CA MET A 297 4.75 23.83 -2.70
C MET A 297 5.55 22.54 -2.50
N VAL A 298 5.45 21.57 -3.41
CA VAL A 298 6.25 20.33 -3.36
C VAL A 298 7.75 20.64 -3.34
N SER A 299 8.21 21.60 -4.16
CA SER A 299 9.61 22.02 -4.15
C SER A 299 10.00 22.71 -2.84
N VAL A 300 9.14 23.60 -2.33
CA VAL A 300 9.38 24.28 -1.04
C VAL A 300 9.47 23.26 0.10
N TRP A 301 8.54 22.32 0.18
CA TRP A 301 8.53 21.29 1.21
C TRP A 301 9.69 20.32 1.08
N SER A 302 10.18 20.06 -0.14
CA SER A 302 11.41 19.28 -0.34
C SER A 302 12.61 19.92 0.36
N SER A 303 12.69 21.26 0.46
CA SER A 303 13.77 21.93 1.21
C SER A 303 13.78 21.61 2.71
N HIS A 304 12.64 21.19 3.27
CA HIS A 304 12.48 20.86 4.68
C HIS A 304 13.13 19.52 5.05
N LEU A 305 13.52 18.71 4.06
CA LEU A 305 14.16 17.41 4.28
C LEU A 305 15.66 17.52 4.60
N ASP A 306 16.23 18.73 4.54
CA ASP A 306 17.62 18.96 4.94
C ASP A 306 17.75 18.86 6.48
N PRO A 307 18.55 17.92 7.02
CA PRO A 307 18.75 17.79 8.47
C PRO A 307 19.44 19.00 9.12
N THR A 308 19.98 19.90 8.31
CA THR A 308 20.69 21.10 8.76
C THR A 308 19.86 22.38 8.68
N ASP A 309 18.57 22.29 8.34
CA ASP A 309 17.67 23.45 8.26
C ASP A 309 17.48 24.19 9.60
N GLY A 310 17.79 23.51 10.71
CA GLY A 310 17.75 24.06 12.08
C GLY A 310 16.35 24.19 12.67
N VAL A 311 15.32 23.66 12.02
CA VAL A 311 13.92 23.74 12.48
C VAL A 311 13.61 22.53 13.36
N MET A 312 12.96 22.79 14.50
CA MET A 312 12.53 21.77 15.45
C MET A 312 11.00 21.72 15.50
N TRP A 313 10.43 20.52 15.49
CA TRP A 313 8.99 20.27 15.65
C TRP A 313 8.71 19.50 16.94
N ASP A 314 7.62 19.87 17.61
CA ASP A 314 7.00 19.01 18.63
C ASP A 314 6.14 17.96 17.92
N ILE A 315 6.59 16.71 17.95
CA ILE A 315 5.90 15.58 17.31
C ILE A 315 5.01 14.80 18.28
N SER A 316 4.81 15.30 19.50
CA SER A 316 3.93 14.65 20.47
C SER A 316 2.48 14.64 19.95
N PRO A 317 1.65 13.68 20.38
CA PRO A 317 0.22 13.69 20.05
C PRO A 317 -0.51 14.96 20.51
N GLY A 318 0.09 15.74 21.43
CA GLY A 318 -0.43 17.04 21.85
C GLY A 318 -0.35 18.12 20.78
N ASN A 319 0.62 18.03 19.86
CA ASN A 319 0.86 19.01 18.80
C ASN A 319 0.68 18.42 17.38
N MET A 320 0.70 17.09 17.25
CA MET A 320 0.45 16.38 16.00
C MET A 320 -0.81 15.52 16.11
N GLY A 321 -1.75 15.71 15.20
CA GLY A 321 -2.97 14.91 15.12
C GLY A 321 -4.01 15.55 14.22
N SER A 322 -4.63 14.75 13.37
CA SER A 322 -5.79 15.18 12.59
C SER A 322 -7.05 15.09 13.44
N ASP A 323 -7.95 16.06 13.32
CA ASP A 323 -9.32 15.98 13.82
C ASP A 323 -10.28 15.33 12.81
N GLY A 324 -9.74 14.81 11.71
CA GLY A 324 -10.48 14.24 10.59
C GLY A 324 -11.02 15.27 9.60
N SER A 325 -10.76 16.57 9.80
CA SER A 325 -11.13 17.60 8.84
C SER A 325 -10.13 17.71 7.69
N PHE A 326 -10.65 17.85 6.48
CA PHE A 326 -9.87 18.07 5.26
C PHE A 326 -10.63 19.03 4.34
N PRO A 327 -9.93 19.92 3.61
CA PRO A 327 -10.57 20.83 2.67
C PRO A 327 -11.07 20.05 1.46
N LEU A 328 -12.30 20.32 1.03
CA LEU A 328 -12.90 19.70 -0.16
C LEU A 328 -12.85 20.63 -1.37
N ASP A 329 -12.88 21.94 -1.13
CA ASP A 329 -12.88 22.95 -2.17
C ASP A 329 -11.46 23.55 -2.32
N PRO A 330 -10.96 23.77 -3.56
CA PRO A 330 -9.64 24.35 -3.79
C PRO A 330 -9.44 25.73 -3.15
N GLU A 331 -10.52 26.51 -2.98
CA GLU A 331 -10.50 27.83 -2.34
C GLU A 331 -10.06 27.77 -0.86
N ASP A 332 -10.20 26.61 -0.20
CA ASP A 332 -9.83 26.43 1.20
C ASP A 332 -8.37 25.96 1.39
N PHE A 333 -7.68 25.55 0.32
CA PHE A 333 -6.35 24.94 0.40
C PHE A 333 -5.31 25.88 1.03
N GLU A 334 -5.32 27.16 0.68
CA GLU A 334 -4.39 28.15 1.25
C GLU A 334 -4.57 28.34 2.76
N SER A 335 -5.79 28.15 3.27
CA SER A 335 -6.06 28.26 4.71
C SER A 335 -5.68 26.98 5.48
N PHE A 336 -5.68 25.85 4.78
CA PHE A 336 -5.40 24.55 5.35
C PHE A 336 -3.90 24.22 5.39
N TYR A 337 -3.18 24.42 4.28
CA TYR A 337 -1.77 24.08 4.17
C TYR A 337 -0.86 25.24 4.58
N ASN A 338 0.12 24.98 5.42
CA ASN A 338 1.20 25.93 5.66
C ASN A 338 2.25 25.79 4.55
N PHE A 339 2.08 26.61 3.50
CA PHE A 339 2.91 26.56 2.29
C PHE A 339 4.42 26.64 2.58
N PHE A 340 4.84 27.53 3.48
CA PHE A 340 6.27 27.80 3.72
C PHE A 340 6.87 27.02 4.89
N ASP A 341 6.12 26.73 5.95
CA ASP A 341 6.67 26.00 7.10
C ASP A 341 6.40 24.49 7.05
N GLY A 342 5.51 24.04 6.15
CA GLY A 342 5.11 22.65 6.00
C GLY A 342 3.94 22.25 6.90
N GLY A 343 3.23 21.19 6.50
CA GLY A 343 2.10 20.64 7.24
C GLY A 343 0.76 21.33 6.93
N GLY A 344 -0.29 20.89 7.62
CA GLY A 344 -1.63 21.50 7.56
C GLY A 344 -2.23 21.77 8.94
N GLN A 345 -3.55 21.97 9.00
CA GLN A 345 -4.27 22.11 10.27
C GLN A 345 -4.27 20.76 11.02
N HIS A 346 -3.41 20.66 12.03
CA HIS A 346 -3.29 19.49 12.90
C HIS A 346 -3.38 19.95 14.36
N PRO A 347 -4.59 20.04 14.93
CA PRO A 347 -4.78 20.59 16.27
C PRO A 347 -4.17 19.72 17.39
N GLY A 348 -3.81 18.48 17.10
CA GLY A 348 -3.34 17.52 18.10
C GLY A 348 -4.44 17.14 19.10
N HIS A 349 -4.02 16.52 20.19
CA HIS A 349 -4.88 16.03 21.27
C HIS A 349 -4.42 16.61 22.61
N GLU A 350 -5.21 17.51 23.18
CA GLU A 350 -4.83 18.23 24.41
C GLU A 350 -4.47 17.29 25.58
N LEU A 351 -5.18 16.16 25.72
CA LEU A 351 -5.03 15.23 26.84
C LEU A 351 -4.85 13.80 26.36
N ASN A 352 -3.98 13.08 27.06
CA ASN A 352 -3.85 11.64 26.90
C ASN A 352 -5.09 10.94 27.51
N PRO A 353 -5.82 10.11 26.74
CA PRO A 353 -7.08 9.52 27.18
C PRO A 353 -6.92 8.49 28.31
N ILE A 354 -5.71 7.97 28.53
CA ILE A 354 -5.40 6.99 29.58
C ILE A 354 -4.99 7.68 30.88
N THR A 355 -4.13 8.70 30.80
CA THR A 355 -3.60 9.36 32.00
C THR A 355 -4.45 10.56 32.43
N GLY A 356 -5.17 11.19 31.50
CA GLY A 356 -5.88 12.45 31.73
C GLY A 356 -4.99 13.69 31.79
N GLU A 357 -3.70 13.55 31.52
CA GLU A 357 -2.70 14.62 31.55
C GLU A 357 -2.33 15.07 30.12
N PRO A 358 -1.83 16.30 29.94
CA PRO A 358 -1.28 16.75 28.66
C PRO A 358 -0.10 15.87 28.19
N TYR A 359 0.08 15.77 26.87
CA TYR A 359 1.26 15.11 26.31
C TYR A 359 2.52 15.95 26.55
N GLU A 360 3.60 15.31 27.00
CA GLU A 360 4.90 15.95 27.08
C GLU A 360 5.44 16.27 25.68
N PRO A 361 5.97 17.49 25.42
CA PRO A 361 6.55 17.84 24.13
C PRO A 361 7.69 16.92 23.70
N GLN A 362 7.69 16.54 22.42
CA GLN A 362 8.70 15.68 21.81
C GLN A 362 9.40 16.45 20.68
N MET A 363 10.41 17.25 21.04
CA MET A 363 11.12 18.10 20.09
C MET A 363 12.14 17.31 19.26
N VAL A 364 11.96 17.29 17.94
CA VAL A 364 12.89 16.64 16.99
C VAL A 364 13.19 17.55 15.80
N PRO A 365 14.32 17.38 15.10
CA PRO A 365 14.58 18.10 13.86
C PRO A 365 13.51 17.78 12.80
N ARG A 366 12.95 18.81 12.17
CA ARG A 366 11.91 18.66 11.14
C ARG A 366 12.36 17.77 9.99
N GLY A 367 13.58 18.00 9.47
CA GLY A 367 14.10 17.23 8.36
C GLY A 367 14.33 15.75 8.67
N ASP A 368 14.63 15.40 9.92
CA ASP A 368 14.72 14.00 10.33
C ASP A 368 13.32 13.37 10.41
N TYR A 369 12.39 14.05 11.08
CA TYR A 369 11.02 13.56 11.23
C TYR A 369 10.32 13.36 9.88
N ALA A 370 10.37 14.34 8.98
CA ALA A 370 9.71 14.27 7.68
C ALA A 370 10.28 13.14 6.80
N ARG A 371 11.60 12.88 6.87
CA ARG A 371 12.23 11.75 6.16
C ARG A 371 11.82 10.41 6.75
N CYS A 372 11.87 10.27 8.08
CA CYS A 372 11.40 9.06 8.75
C CYS A 372 9.91 8.79 8.47
N LEU A 373 9.07 9.83 8.46
CA LEU A 373 7.64 9.70 8.16
C LEU A 373 7.40 9.27 6.71
N ALA A 374 8.16 9.84 5.76
CA ALA A 374 8.07 9.45 4.36
C ALA A 374 8.50 8.00 4.15
N GLU A 375 9.60 7.54 4.78
CA GLU A 375 10.05 6.15 4.70
C GLU A 375 9.09 5.18 5.40
N PHE A 376 8.54 5.56 6.56
CA PHE A 376 7.60 4.74 7.32
C PHE A 376 6.35 4.39 6.51
N TRP A 377 5.75 5.36 5.82
CA TRP A 377 4.55 5.15 5.00
C TRP A 377 4.84 4.73 3.55
N ALA A 378 6.10 4.85 3.12
CA ALA A 378 6.57 4.22 1.88
C ALA A 378 6.95 2.76 2.10
N ASP A 379 6.86 2.25 3.34
CA ASP A 379 7.03 0.83 3.71
C ASP A 379 8.40 0.21 3.37
N GLY A 380 9.40 1.02 3.02
CA GLY A 380 10.78 0.57 2.73
C GLY A 380 10.89 -0.55 1.69
N PRO A 381 12.07 -1.19 1.51
CA PRO A 381 12.26 -2.33 0.61
C PRO A 381 11.66 -3.64 1.13
N ASP A 382 11.41 -3.77 2.44
CA ASP A 382 10.79 -4.95 3.06
C ASP A 382 9.25 -4.83 3.09
N SER A 383 8.68 -4.11 2.12
CA SER A 383 7.29 -3.63 2.10
C SER A 383 6.27 -4.73 1.84
N GLU A 384 5.28 -4.86 2.71
CA GLU A 384 4.01 -5.56 2.41
C GLU A 384 3.03 -4.69 1.57
N THR A 385 3.53 -3.61 0.97
CA THR A 385 2.79 -2.51 0.30
C THR A 385 1.76 -1.82 1.21
N PRO A 386 1.25 -0.63 0.85
CA PRO A 386 0.34 0.09 1.75
C PRO A 386 -0.89 -0.72 2.21
N PRO A 387 -1.53 -1.57 1.37
CA PRO A 387 -2.59 -2.46 1.84
C PRO A 387 -2.16 -3.46 2.92
N GLY A 388 -0.96 -4.05 2.80
CA GLY A 388 -0.45 -4.99 3.80
C GLY A 388 -0.08 -4.31 5.10
N HIS A 389 0.49 -3.09 5.05
CA HIS A 389 0.90 -2.36 6.25
C HIS A 389 -0.29 -2.16 7.21
N TRP A 390 -1.48 -1.88 6.67
CA TRP A 390 -2.69 -1.77 7.50
C TRP A 390 -3.05 -3.08 8.24
N PHE A 391 -2.75 -4.25 7.66
CA PHE A 391 -2.92 -5.53 8.33
C PHE A 391 -1.88 -5.74 9.42
N THR A 392 -0.62 -5.37 9.18
CA THR A 392 0.43 -5.38 10.21
C THR A 392 0.04 -4.51 11.40
N LEU A 393 -0.45 -3.28 11.15
CA LEU A 393 -0.97 -2.42 12.22
C LEU A 393 -2.17 -3.04 12.96
N LEU A 394 -3.09 -3.70 12.23
CA LEU A 394 -4.22 -4.37 12.86
C LEU A 394 -3.75 -5.55 13.73
N ASN A 395 -2.78 -6.33 13.27
CA ASN A 395 -2.18 -7.44 14.01
C ASN A 395 -1.52 -6.93 15.29
N ASP A 396 -0.64 -5.93 15.17
CA ASP A 396 0.00 -5.28 16.32
C ASP A 396 -1.03 -4.76 17.33
N VAL A 397 -2.08 -4.08 16.87
CA VAL A 397 -3.14 -3.54 17.74
C VAL A 397 -3.90 -4.65 18.48
N MET A 398 -4.17 -5.78 17.83
CA MET A 398 -4.86 -6.92 18.45
C MET A 398 -3.99 -7.68 19.47
N GLU A 399 -2.68 -7.47 19.47
CA GLU A 399 -1.73 -8.07 20.42
C GLU A 399 -1.55 -7.28 21.72
N TYR A 400 -1.99 -6.02 21.76
CA TYR A 400 -1.88 -5.22 22.99
C TYR A 400 -2.62 -5.91 24.16
N PRO A 401 -2.00 -6.02 25.34
CA PRO A 401 -2.63 -6.65 26.51
C PRO A 401 -3.96 -6.03 26.93
N GLU A 402 -4.14 -4.73 26.64
CA GLU A 402 -5.35 -3.96 26.91
C GLU A 402 -6.45 -4.13 25.85
N PHE A 403 -6.16 -4.83 24.74
CA PHE A 403 -7.13 -5.04 23.68
C PHE A 403 -8.30 -5.90 24.16
N VAL A 404 -9.52 -5.45 23.88
CA VAL A 404 -10.74 -6.17 24.25
C VAL A 404 -11.48 -6.56 22.98
N PHE A 405 -11.62 -7.87 22.75
CA PHE A 405 -12.31 -8.47 21.60
C PHE A 405 -13.83 -8.22 21.63
N ARG A 406 -14.24 -6.96 21.45
CA ARG A 406 -15.63 -6.52 21.29
C ARG A 406 -15.80 -5.95 19.89
N TRP A 407 -16.70 -6.52 19.12
CA TRP A 407 -16.96 -6.04 17.76
C TRP A 407 -17.36 -4.56 17.76
N ARG A 408 -16.60 -3.72 17.05
CA ARG A 408 -16.80 -2.26 16.99
C ARG A 408 -16.74 -1.56 18.35
N GLY A 409 -16.03 -2.16 19.32
CA GLY A 409 -15.94 -1.65 20.69
C GLY A 409 -17.23 -1.75 21.52
N GLN A 410 -18.25 -2.45 21.01
CA GLN A 410 -19.58 -2.57 21.62
C GLN A 410 -20.01 -4.04 21.72
N GLY A 411 -21.12 -4.31 22.41
CA GLY A 411 -21.67 -5.66 22.51
C GLY A 411 -20.84 -6.60 23.38
N PRO A 412 -21.06 -7.93 23.34
CA PRO A 412 -20.34 -8.90 24.15
C PRO A 412 -18.86 -9.04 23.74
N ILE A 413 -18.04 -9.61 24.62
CA ILE A 413 -16.72 -10.10 24.23
C ILE A 413 -16.95 -11.36 23.39
N ILE A 414 -16.29 -11.44 22.24
CA ILE A 414 -16.37 -12.55 21.31
C ILE A 414 -15.07 -13.34 21.31
N ASP A 415 -15.11 -14.54 20.71
CA ASP A 415 -13.94 -15.39 20.57
C ASP A 415 -12.84 -14.71 19.74
N LYS A 416 -11.56 -15.03 20.03
CA LYS A 416 -10.42 -14.39 19.37
C LYS A 416 -10.43 -14.67 17.86
N LEU A 417 -10.65 -15.92 17.45
CA LEU A 417 -10.71 -16.28 16.03
C LEU A 417 -11.89 -15.59 15.34
N GLU A 418 -13.06 -15.57 15.99
CA GLU A 418 -14.24 -14.84 15.49
C GLU A 418 -13.92 -13.35 15.26
N TYR A 419 -13.26 -12.69 16.22
CA TYR A 419 -12.89 -11.29 16.07
C TYR A 419 -11.90 -11.11 14.91
N THR A 420 -10.84 -11.93 14.85
CA THR A 420 -9.79 -11.83 13.83
C THR A 420 -10.36 -11.95 12.42
N VAL A 421 -11.17 -12.99 12.12
CA VAL A 421 -11.72 -13.16 10.76
C VAL A 421 -12.68 -12.04 10.37
N LYS A 422 -13.45 -11.50 11.32
CA LYS A 422 -14.33 -10.35 11.09
C LYS A 422 -13.54 -9.07 10.85
N ALA A 423 -12.48 -8.84 11.63
CA ALA A 423 -11.62 -7.67 11.50
C ALA A 423 -10.88 -7.68 10.16
N TYR A 424 -10.32 -8.83 9.76
CA TYR A 424 -9.68 -8.99 8.46
C TYR A 424 -10.65 -8.77 7.31
N LEU A 425 -11.84 -9.40 7.31
CA LEU A 425 -12.79 -9.17 6.23
C LEU A 425 -13.19 -7.69 6.10
N ALA A 426 -13.42 -7.01 7.24
CA ALA A 426 -13.77 -5.60 7.24
C ALA A 426 -12.63 -4.71 6.71
N LEU A 427 -11.39 -4.95 7.15
CA LEU A 427 -10.23 -4.20 6.68
C LEU A 427 -9.93 -4.50 5.20
N ALA A 428 -9.95 -5.76 4.80
CA ALA A 428 -9.68 -6.17 3.43
C ALA A 428 -10.68 -5.57 2.44
N GLY A 429 -11.97 -5.62 2.79
CA GLY A 429 -13.03 -4.99 2.00
C GLY A 429 -12.83 -3.49 1.85
N ALA A 430 -12.49 -2.80 2.94
CA ALA A 430 -12.18 -1.37 2.90
C ALA A 430 -10.94 -1.06 2.05
N MET A 431 -9.88 -1.84 2.16
CA MET A 431 -8.66 -1.65 1.36
C MET A 431 -8.87 -1.94 -0.12
N HIS A 432 -9.64 -2.98 -0.46
CA HIS A 432 -10.01 -3.32 -1.84
C HIS A 432 -10.83 -2.20 -2.49
N ASP A 433 -11.90 -1.75 -1.84
CA ASP A 433 -12.73 -0.66 -2.38
C ASP A 433 -11.98 0.67 -2.44
N SER A 434 -11.05 0.92 -1.49
CA SER A 434 -10.18 2.09 -1.53
C SER A 434 -9.21 2.03 -2.72
N ALA A 435 -8.64 0.86 -3.01
CA ALA A 435 -7.80 0.67 -4.18
C ALA A 435 -8.62 0.86 -5.48
N LEU A 436 -9.83 0.30 -5.54
CA LEU A 436 -10.74 0.43 -6.67
C LEU A 436 -11.11 1.89 -6.96
N ALA A 437 -11.57 2.64 -5.95
CA ALA A 437 -11.87 4.06 -6.07
C ALA A 437 -10.64 4.86 -6.49
N THR A 438 -9.52 4.66 -5.81
CA THR A 438 -8.29 5.42 -6.05
C THR A 438 -7.73 5.16 -7.46
N TRP A 439 -7.62 3.90 -7.88
CA TRP A 439 -7.05 3.58 -9.19
C TRP A 439 -7.98 3.88 -10.34
N SER A 440 -9.29 3.76 -10.17
CA SER A 440 -10.22 4.18 -11.22
C SER A 440 -10.14 5.68 -11.53
N ILE A 441 -10.03 6.51 -10.49
CA ILE A 441 -9.80 7.96 -10.60
C ILE A 441 -8.43 8.23 -11.24
N LYS A 442 -7.36 7.57 -10.77
CA LYS A 442 -6.01 7.73 -11.33
C LYS A 442 -5.95 7.34 -12.81
N GLY A 443 -6.59 6.23 -13.17
CA GLY A 443 -6.68 5.74 -14.53
C GLY A 443 -7.38 6.75 -15.44
N TYR A 444 -8.56 7.21 -15.04
CA TYR A 444 -9.37 8.13 -15.86
C TYR A 444 -8.82 9.55 -15.97
N TYR A 445 -8.24 10.11 -14.90
CA TYR A 445 -7.68 11.47 -14.96
C TYR A 445 -6.23 11.51 -15.43
N ASP A 446 -5.51 10.37 -15.36
CA ASP A 446 -4.11 10.23 -15.80
C ASP A 446 -3.22 11.41 -15.40
N TYR A 447 -3.34 11.84 -14.14
CA TYR A 447 -2.82 13.13 -13.72
C TYR A 447 -1.30 13.15 -13.55
N VAL A 448 -0.66 14.25 -13.95
CA VAL A 448 0.80 14.46 -13.90
C VAL A 448 1.42 14.30 -12.50
N ARG A 449 2.68 13.87 -12.45
CA ARG A 449 3.48 13.77 -11.20
C ARG A 449 4.35 15.02 -10.98
N PRO A 450 4.71 15.36 -9.72
CA PRO A 450 5.50 16.56 -9.42
C PRO A 450 6.81 16.69 -10.20
N LEU A 451 7.53 15.59 -10.40
CA LEU A 451 8.80 15.60 -11.15
C LEU A 451 8.60 16.16 -12.57
N SER A 452 7.61 15.65 -13.31
CA SER A 452 7.32 16.08 -14.67
C SER A 452 6.80 17.51 -14.73
N ALA A 453 5.88 17.87 -13.82
CA ALA A 453 5.29 19.21 -13.75
C ALA A 453 6.33 20.30 -13.43
N ILE A 454 7.16 20.09 -12.40
CA ILE A 454 8.20 21.04 -11.99
C ILE A 454 9.24 21.21 -13.11
N ARG A 455 9.70 20.10 -13.71
CA ARG A 455 10.67 20.17 -14.82
C ARG A 455 10.09 20.83 -16.06
N TYR A 456 8.83 20.56 -16.39
CA TYR A 456 8.14 21.26 -17.48
C TYR A 456 8.08 22.76 -17.25
N MET A 457 7.64 23.19 -16.06
CA MET A 457 7.59 24.62 -15.74
C MET A 457 8.97 25.26 -15.79
N ALA A 458 10.01 24.58 -15.26
CA ALA A 458 11.38 25.08 -15.27
C ALA A 458 11.93 25.28 -16.70
N GLU A 459 11.66 24.34 -17.60
CA GLU A 459 12.03 24.41 -19.02
C GLU A 459 11.39 25.62 -19.73
N ARG A 460 10.19 26.03 -19.29
CA ARG A 460 9.47 27.18 -19.84
C ARG A 460 10.02 28.52 -19.34
N GLY A 461 10.72 28.56 -18.21
CA GLY A 461 11.16 29.78 -17.54
C GLY A 461 10.27 30.13 -16.35
N GLN A 462 9.92 31.41 -16.17
CA GLN A 462 9.12 31.87 -15.02
C GLN A 462 7.81 32.56 -15.41
N SER A 463 6.80 32.49 -14.54
CA SER A 463 5.43 32.97 -14.80
C SER A 463 4.97 34.16 -13.95
N SER A 464 5.87 34.83 -13.22
CA SER A 464 5.54 35.90 -12.28
C SER A 464 5.86 37.32 -12.77
N ASP A 465 6.93 37.52 -13.54
CA ASP A 465 7.39 38.86 -13.97
C ASP A 465 7.51 38.96 -15.49
N THR A 466 6.59 39.68 -16.13
CA THR A 466 6.58 39.87 -17.60
C THR A 466 7.73 40.71 -18.13
N THR A 467 8.53 41.34 -17.26
CA THR A 467 9.66 42.19 -17.65
C THR A 467 10.97 41.42 -17.84
N LEU A 468 11.05 40.19 -17.32
CA LEU A 468 12.22 39.33 -17.46
C LEU A 468 12.21 38.57 -18.80
N ALA A 469 13.40 38.32 -19.34
CA ALA A 469 13.56 37.72 -20.67
C ALA A 469 13.09 36.26 -20.77
N ASN A 470 13.06 35.54 -19.64
CA ASN A 470 12.61 34.15 -19.54
C ASN A 470 11.15 34.04 -19.05
N TYR A 471 10.34 35.10 -19.21
CA TYR A 471 8.92 35.04 -18.89
C TYR A 471 8.17 34.07 -19.83
N HIS A 472 7.37 33.19 -19.25
CA HIS A 472 6.43 32.34 -19.94
C HIS A 472 5.21 32.05 -19.04
N PRO A 473 3.97 32.14 -19.53
CA PRO A 473 2.78 31.93 -18.70
C PRO A 473 2.71 30.53 -18.08
N ALA A 474 3.25 29.52 -18.76
CA ALA A 474 3.41 28.15 -18.23
C ALA A 474 4.68 27.90 -17.39
N GLY A 475 5.46 28.95 -17.09
CA GLY A 475 6.71 28.84 -16.33
C GLY A 475 6.50 28.66 -14.82
N LEU A 476 7.60 28.42 -14.10
CA LEU A 476 7.60 28.35 -12.64
C LEU A 476 7.23 29.70 -12.00
N PRO A 477 6.48 29.72 -10.89
CA PRO A 477 6.28 30.95 -10.14
C PRO A 477 7.58 31.37 -9.43
N LEU A 478 7.88 32.66 -9.39
CA LEU A 478 9.00 33.20 -8.61
C LEU A 478 8.61 33.30 -7.13
N ILE A 479 9.45 32.71 -6.27
CA ILE A 479 9.33 32.72 -4.82
C ILE A 479 10.71 33.07 -4.25
N PRO A 480 10.93 34.29 -3.72
CA PRO A 480 12.23 34.69 -3.19
C PRO A 480 12.79 33.69 -2.18
N GLY A 481 14.05 33.28 -2.37
CA GLY A 481 14.73 32.28 -1.55
C GLY A 481 14.36 30.82 -1.83
N TYR A 482 13.36 30.54 -2.68
CA TYR A 482 12.91 29.17 -2.98
C TYR A 482 12.91 28.85 -4.47
N ILE A 483 12.32 29.70 -5.31
CA ILE A 483 12.24 29.51 -6.76
C ILE A 483 12.61 30.83 -7.43
N GLU A 484 13.76 30.84 -8.10
CA GLU A 484 14.36 32.07 -8.60
C GLU A 484 15.00 31.85 -9.97
N VAL A 485 15.32 32.93 -10.66
CA VAL A 485 16.16 32.91 -11.85
C VAL A 485 17.63 32.88 -11.41
N VAL A 486 18.46 32.09 -12.09
CA VAL A 486 19.91 32.13 -11.89
C VAL A 486 20.46 33.44 -12.48
N GLU A 487 21.00 34.30 -11.62
CA GLU A 487 21.59 35.59 -12.03
C GLU A 487 23.11 35.51 -12.23
N GLU A 488 23.69 36.52 -12.87
CA GLU A 488 25.15 36.66 -12.93
C GLU A 488 25.73 36.78 -11.50
N GLY A 489 26.69 35.92 -11.17
CA GLY A 489 27.31 35.88 -9.84
C GLY A 489 26.65 34.92 -8.86
N ASP A 490 25.53 34.30 -9.23
CA ASP A 490 24.92 33.20 -8.46
C ASP A 490 25.93 32.05 -8.26
N PRO A 491 25.95 31.38 -7.09
CA PRO A 491 26.79 30.20 -6.88
C PRO A 491 26.63 29.13 -7.97
N LEU A 492 25.42 28.90 -8.48
CA LEU A 492 25.17 27.95 -9.57
C LEU A 492 25.82 28.39 -10.88
N ALA A 493 25.82 29.69 -11.18
CA ALA A 493 26.50 30.25 -12.35
C ALA A 493 28.03 30.10 -12.28
N GLN A 494 28.61 29.90 -11.09
CA GLN A 494 30.04 29.58 -10.95
C GLN A 494 30.35 28.14 -11.36
N PHE A 495 29.43 27.20 -11.12
CA PHE A 495 29.58 25.79 -11.49
C PHE A 495 29.14 25.53 -12.93
N ASN A 496 28.07 26.19 -13.38
CA ASN A 496 27.53 26.10 -14.72
C ASN A 496 27.20 27.53 -15.23
N PRO A 497 28.15 28.21 -15.91
CA PRO A 497 27.93 29.56 -16.44
C PRO A 497 26.78 29.66 -17.44
N ASP A 498 26.44 28.55 -18.11
CA ASP A 498 25.35 28.50 -19.09
C ASP A 498 23.97 28.50 -18.42
N ALA A 499 23.89 28.27 -17.10
CA ALA A 499 22.64 28.28 -16.35
C ALA A 499 22.07 29.69 -16.11
N VAL A 500 22.82 30.77 -16.41
CA VAL A 500 22.33 32.14 -16.20
C VAL A 500 21.07 32.38 -17.04
N GLY A 501 19.98 32.80 -16.39
CA GLY A 501 18.66 32.96 -17.00
C GLY A 501 17.76 31.72 -16.91
N GLU A 502 18.28 30.58 -16.48
CA GLU A 502 17.48 29.39 -16.16
C GLU A 502 16.82 29.50 -14.79
N MET A 503 15.90 28.58 -14.51
CA MET A 503 15.23 28.45 -13.21
C MET A 503 16.06 27.62 -12.24
N LYS A 504 16.17 28.07 -10.99
CA LYS A 504 16.68 27.28 -9.88
C LYS A 504 15.58 27.10 -8.82
N VAL A 505 15.61 25.94 -8.17
CA VAL A 505 14.76 25.62 -7.03
C VAL A 505 15.62 25.27 -5.82
N PHE A 506 15.19 25.72 -4.64
CA PHE A 506 15.76 25.33 -3.36
C PHE A 506 15.03 24.08 -2.87
N ALA A 507 15.72 22.95 -2.90
CA ALA A 507 15.20 21.65 -2.54
C ALA A 507 16.31 20.80 -1.91
N TRP A 508 15.94 19.78 -1.15
CA TRP A 508 16.92 18.84 -0.60
C TRP A 508 17.55 18.02 -1.73
N ARG A 509 18.88 17.94 -1.74
CA ARG A 509 19.65 17.23 -2.78
C ARG A 509 19.51 15.70 -2.75
N GLY A 510 18.92 15.15 -1.69
CA GLY A 510 18.95 13.72 -1.41
C GLY A 510 20.19 13.30 -0.59
N PRO A 511 20.28 12.01 -0.24
CA PRO A 511 21.37 11.44 0.56
C PRO A 511 22.71 11.32 -0.19
#